data_AF-A0A6P3XE25-F1
#
_entry.id   AF-A0A6P3XE25-F1
#
_cell.length_a   1.000
_cell.length_b   1.000
_cell.length_c   1.000
_cell.angle_alpha   90.00
_cell.angle_beta   90.00
_cell.angle_gamma   90.00
#
_symmetry.space_group_name_H-M   'P 1'
#
loop_
_entity.id
_entity.type
_entity.pdbx_description
1 polymer ?
#
loop_
_entity_poly.entity_id
_entity_poly.type
_entity_poly.pdbx_seq_one_letter_code
_entity_poly.pdbx_strand_id
1 'polypeptide(L)'
;MSFIYVSTVYSNCHVKHNEERFYNYLNPEELITLVQTSSESTINETISSCPFLTKAISEMVVKVNGESILIGIFRPSAVTNVSRESLMGWVDNYSTAMGFIVPASKGLLKFIICNSDCKPSVIPVDIIISALIASKWDVFNQPQRRGDKINLHLCIDKRSAFDVRGFPFTRN
;
A
#
# COMPACT_ATOMS: atom_id res chain seq x y z
N MET A 1 21.46 -11.74 -5.65
CA MET A 1 19.99 -11.93 -5.53
C MET A 1 19.42 -10.66 -4.89
N SER A 2 18.37 -10.05 -5.44
CA SER A 2 17.66 -8.91 -4.83
C SER A 2 16.21 -9.30 -4.49
N PHE A 3 15.68 -8.68 -3.43
CA PHE A 3 14.33 -8.91 -2.92
C PHE A 3 13.52 -7.62 -2.94
N ILE A 4 12.21 -7.73 -3.19
CA ILE A 4 11.28 -6.61 -3.07
C ILE A 4 10.22 -6.97 -2.04
N TYR A 5 10.09 -6.15 -1.00
CA TYR A 5 8.97 -6.18 -0.07
C TYR A 5 7.81 -5.41 -0.67
N VAL A 6 6.66 -6.07 -0.85
CA VAL A 6 5.45 -5.46 -1.39
C VAL A 6 4.56 -4.97 -0.24
N SER A 7 4.45 -3.65 -0.14
CA SER A 7 3.62 -2.96 0.85
C SER A 7 2.39 -2.37 0.16
N THR A 8 1.95 -1.19 0.59
CA THR A 8 0.94 -0.37 -0.07
C THR A 8 1.10 1.08 0.34
N VAL A 9 0.65 1.99 -0.52
CA VAL A 9 0.59 3.44 -0.22
C VAL A 9 -0.35 3.76 0.94
N TYR A 10 -1.28 2.87 1.26
CA TYR A 10 -2.21 3.04 2.38
C TYR A 10 -1.61 2.62 3.74
N SER A 11 -0.37 2.12 3.77
CA SER A 11 0.31 1.72 5.01
C SER A 11 0.44 2.87 6.01
N ASN A 12 0.70 4.08 5.51
CA ASN A 12 0.89 5.28 6.34
C ASN A 12 -0.42 6.06 6.49
N CYS A 13 -1.40 5.48 7.19
CA CYS A 13 -2.74 6.07 7.37
C CYS A 13 -2.74 7.47 8.02
N HIS A 14 -1.69 7.81 8.77
CA HIS A 14 -1.50 9.09 9.46
C HIS A 14 -0.98 10.21 8.53
N VAL A 15 -0.53 9.87 7.32
CA VAL A 15 0.10 10.80 6.40
C VAL A 15 -0.85 11.12 5.25
N LYS A 16 -1.06 12.41 4.99
CA LYS A 16 -1.92 12.86 3.88
C LYS A 16 -1.27 12.67 2.52
N HIS A 17 0.04 12.88 2.43
CA HIS A 17 0.79 12.77 1.18
C HIS A 17 1.94 11.78 1.34
N ASN A 18 1.86 10.67 0.62
CA ASN A 18 2.90 9.65 0.61
C ASN A 18 4.05 10.10 -0.29
N GLU A 19 5.21 10.25 0.31
CA GLU A 19 6.50 10.46 -0.33
C GLU A 19 7.31 9.14 -0.28
N GLU A 20 8.36 9.06 -1.09
CA GLU A 20 9.32 7.94 -1.08
C GLU A 20 10.26 8.03 0.13
N ARG A 21 9.67 8.00 1.33
CA ARG A 21 10.36 8.02 2.61
C ARG A 21 9.78 7.01 3.59
N PHE A 22 10.60 6.65 4.57
CA PHE A 22 10.16 5.92 5.74
C PHE A 22 9.40 6.87 6.67
N TYR A 23 8.22 6.45 7.12
CA TYR A 23 7.46 7.17 8.11
C TYR A 23 7.57 6.43 9.43
N ASN A 24 7.99 7.15 10.47
CA ASN A 24 8.09 6.58 11.80
C ASN A 24 6.72 6.67 12.47
N TYR A 25 5.88 5.65 12.26
CA TYR A 25 4.57 5.57 12.91
C TYR A 25 4.67 4.92 14.29
N LEU A 26 5.20 3.70 14.32
CA LEU A 26 5.28 2.89 15.53
C LEU A 26 6.43 1.88 15.33
N ASN A 27 7.38 1.87 16.26
CA ASN A 27 8.47 0.91 16.20
C ASN A 27 7.95 -0.51 16.48
N PRO A 28 8.53 -1.56 15.87
CA PRO A 28 8.11 -2.94 16.14
C PRO A 28 8.16 -3.30 17.63
N GLU A 29 9.18 -2.84 18.34
CA GLU A 29 9.35 -3.05 19.79
C GLU A 29 8.28 -2.32 20.63
N GLU A 30 7.94 -1.09 20.23
CA GLU A 30 6.87 -0.32 20.87
C GLU A 30 5.51 -0.97 20.65
N LEU A 31 5.28 -1.55 19.47
CA LEU A 31 4.05 -2.28 19.17
C LEU A 31 3.94 -3.53 20.03
N ILE A 32 5.01 -4.31 20.15
CA ILE A 32 5.03 -5.51 20.99
C ILE A 32 4.72 -5.12 22.44
N THR A 33 5.36 -4.06 22.93
CA THR A 33 5.12 -3.52 24.27
C THR A 33 3.67 -3.06 24.43
N LEU A 34 3.12 -2.34 23.46
CA LEU A 34 1.75 -1.84 23.46
C LEU A 34 0.76 -3.01 23.51
N VAL A 35 0.94 -4.04 22.69
CA VAL A 35 0.07 -5.23 22.68
C VAL A 35 0.17 -6.01 23.98
N GLN A 36 1.34 -6.05 24.62
CA GLN A 36 1.54 -6.76 25.90
C GLN A 36 1.01 -6.00 27.12
N THR A 37 0.98 -4.67 27.09
CA THR A 37 0.65 -3.83 28.25
C THR A 37 -0.74 -3.18 28.17
N SER A 38 -1.34 -3.10 26.98
CA SER A 38 -2.61 -2.41 26.76
C SER A 38 -3.82 -3.35 26.89
N SER A 39 -4.99 -2.77 27.15
CA SER A 39 -6.27 -3.47 27.10
C SER A 39 -6.68 -3.77 25.67
N GLU A 40 -7.49 -4.82 25.47
CA GLU A 40 -8.03 -5.22 24.16
C GLU A 40 -8.77 -4.08 23.43
N SER A 41 -9.40 -3.17 24.18
CA SER A 41 -10.08 -1.99 23.63
C SER A 41 -9.12 -1.06 22.88
N THR A 42 -7.95 -0.77 23.44
CA THR A 42 -6.93 0.10 22.84
C THR A 42 -6.26 -0.57 21.64
N ILE A 43 -6.05 -1.88 21.71
CA ILE A 43 -5.52 -2.66 20.58
C ILE A 43 -6.51 -2.61 19.41
N ASN A 44 -7.79 -2.86 19.67
CA ASN A 44 -8.84 -2.79 18.65
C ASN A 44 -8.96 -1.39 18.06
N GLU A 45 -8.84 -0.34 18.87
CA GLU A 45 -8.85 1.04 18.39
C GLU A 45 -7.66 1.35 17.47
N THR A 46 -6.47 0.86 17.82
CA THR A 46 -5.24 1.05 17.05
C THR A 46 -5.28 0.30 15.71
N ILE A 47 -5.81 -0.93 15.70
CA ILE A 47 -6.02 -1.69 14.45
C ILE A 47 -7.09 -1.01 13.59
N SER A 48 -8.17 -0.56 14.21
CA SER A 48 -9.27 0.07 13.50
C SER A 48 -8.94 1.46 12.95
N SER A 49 -7.98 2.17 13.54
CA SER A 49 -7.53 3.48 13.03
C SER A 49 -6.71 3.36 11.75
N CYS A 50 -6.02 2.22 11.55
CA CYS A 50 -5.25 1.96 10.33
C CYS A 50 -5.36 0.49 9.89
N PRO A 51 -6.22 0.17 8.90
CA PRO A 51 -6.41 -1.19 8.41
C PRO A 51 -5.13 -1.84 7.85
N PHE A 52 -4.15 -1.02 7.45
CA PHE A 52 -2.88 -1.45 6.88
C PHE A 52 -1.71 -1.37 7.87
N LEU A 53 -2.00 -1.31 9.17
CA LEU A 53 -1.01 -1.24 10.24
C LEU A 53 0.09 -2.30 10.10
N THR A 54 -0.29 -3.55 9.80
CA THR A 54 0.67 -4.66 9.59
C THR A 54 1.68 -4.37 8.49
N LYS A 55 1.26 -3.71 7.40
CA LYS A 55 2.16 -3.30 6.31
C LYS A 55 3.12 -2.21 6.78
N ALA A 56 2.64 -1.23 7.54
CA ALA A 56 3.48 -0.16 8.09
C ALA A 56 4.56 -0.70 9.03
N ILE A 57 4.19 -1.61 9.95
CA ILE A 57 5.14 -2.23 10.89
C ILE A 57 6.17 -3.08 10.13
N SER A 58 5.73 -3.85 9.15
CA SER A 58 6.62 -4.69 8.34
C SER A 58 7.64 -3.87 7.56
N GLU A 59 7.28 -2.69 7.04
CA GLU A 59 8.24 -1.79 6.42
C GLU A 59 9.34 -1.35 7.39
N MET A 60 8.98 -1.12 8.66
CA MET A 60 9.95 -0.76 9.69
C MET A 60 10.86 -1.94 10.06
N VAL A 61 10.32 -3.16 10.13
CA VAL A 61 11.13 -4.39 10.30
C VAL A 61 12.10 -4.56 9.13
N VAL A 62 11.64 -4.33 7.89
CA VAL A 62 12.51 -4.38 6.70
C VAL A 62 13.58 -3.29 6.77
N LYS A 63 13.25 -2.10 7.29
CA LYS A 63 14.23 -1.02 7.48
C LYS A 63 15.33 -1.42 8.46
N VAL A 64 14.96 -1.96 9.62
CA VAL A 64 15.88 -2.31 10.70
C VAL A 64 16.70 -3.56 10.36
N ASN A 65 16.09 -4.58 9.79
CA ASN A 65 16.73 -5.88 9.57
C ASN A 65 17.28 -6.06 8.15
N GLY A 66 16.97 -5.14 7.24
CA GLY A 66 17.30 -5.24 5.81
C GLY A 66 18.72 -4.84 5.43
N GLU A 67 19.56 -4.40 6.37
CA GLU A 67 20.92 -3.90 6.06
C GLU A 67 21.84 -4.97 5.43
N SER A 68 21.64 -6.22 5.81
CA SER A 68 22.44 -7.36 5.32
C SER A 68 22.00 -7.89 3.96
N ILE A 69 20.84 -7.44 3.44
CA ILE A 69 20.20 -7.98 2.23
C ILE A 69 19.95 -6.86 1.22
N LEU A 70 20.07 -7.17 -0.07
CA LEU A 70 19.63 -6.26 -1.14
C LEU A 70 18.10 -6.28 -1.22
N ILE A 71 17.45 -5.46 -0.40
CA ILE A 71 16.00 -5.35 -0.31
C ILE A 71 15.53 -3.94 -0.69
N GLY A 72 14.45 -3.86 -1.46
CA GLY A 72 13.70 -2.62 -1.73
C GLY A 72 12.25 -2.75 -1.27
N ILE A 73 11.58 -1.62 -1.07
CA ILE A 73 10.16 -1.56 -0.71
C ILE A 73 9.39 -1.00 -1.90
N PHE A 74 8.34 -1.70 -2.30
CA PHE A 74 7.44 -1.28 -3.37
C PHE A 74 6.05 -1.03 -2.79
N ARG A 75 5.55 0.21 -2.93
CA ARG A 75 4.23 0.65 -2.44
C ARG A 75 3.28 0.87 -3.63
N PRO A 76 2.46 -0.13 -3.99
CA PRO A 76 1.39 0.03 -4.97
C PRO A 76 0.18 0.78 -4.40
N SER A 77 -0.49 1.52 -5.28
CA SER A 77 -1.83 2.05 -5.09
C SER A 77 -2.91 0.97 -5.25
N ALA A 78 -4.20 1.35 -5.17
CA ALA A 78 -5.29 0.40 -5.37
C ALA A 78 -5.17 -0.23 -6.76
N VAL A 79 -5.37 -1.55 -6.83
CA VAL A 79 -5.11 -2.32 -8.06
C VAL A 79 -6.43 -2.59 -8.78
N THR A 80 -6.49 -2.33 -10.09
CA THR A 80 -7.57 -2.85 -10.95
C THR A 80 -7.13 -4.08 -11.72
N ASN A 81 -8.09 -4.73 -12.37
CA ASN A 81 -7.81 -5.76 -13.37
C ASN A 81 -6.93 -5.25 -14.50
N VAL A 82 -6.39 -6.24 -15.23
CA VAL A 82 -5.54 -6.04 -16.41
C VAL A 82 -6.23 -5.14 -17.41
N SER A 83 -5.51 -4.10 -17.86
CA SER A 83 -6.07 -3.14 -18.82
C SER A 83 -5.92 -3.58 -20.27
N ARG A 84 -4.84 -4.28 -20.63
CA ARG A 84 -4.47 -4.58 -22.03
C ARG A 84 -4.58 -6.05 -22.43
N GLU A 85 -4.29 -6.97 -21.52
CA GLU A 85 -4.20 -8.42 -21.78
C GLU A 85 -5.16 -9.21 -20.87
N SER A 86 -6.43 -8.80 -20.81
CA SER A 86 -7.40 -9.52 -20.00
C SER A 86 -7.73 -10.88 -20.64
N LEU A 87 -7.37 -11.97 -19.98
CA LEU A 87 -7.83 -13.31 -20.35
C LEU A 87 -9.27 -13.52 -19.87
N MET A 88 -10.08 -14.23 -20.65
CA MET A 88 -11.43 -14.60 -20.24
C MET A 88 -11.35 -15.48 -18.98
N GLY A 89 -12.07 -15.09 -17.92
CA GLY A 89 -12.00 -15.76 -16.61
C GLY A 89 -10.92 -15.22 -15.66
N TRP A 90 -10.18 -14.17 -16.04
CA TRP A 90 -9.15 -13.55 -15.19
C TRP A 90 -9.68 -12.98 -13.87
N VAL A 91 -10.93 -12.54 -13.85
CA VAL A 91 -11.56 -11.96 -12.65
C VAL A 91 -12.32 -13.06 -11.94
N ASP A 92 -11.68 -13.69 -10.96
CA ASP A 92 -12.28 -14.72 -10.12
C ASP A 92 -13.01 -14.13 -8.90
N ASN A 93 -12.62 -12.92 -8.48
CA ASN A 93 -13.12 -12.32 -7.25
C ASN A 93 -13.37 -10.81 -7.36
N TYR A 94 -14.52 -10.37 -6.83
CA TYR A 94 -14.93 -8.96 -6.72
C TYR A 94 -14.48 -8.30 -5.41
N SER A 95 -13.64 -8.92 -4.59
CA SER A 95 -13.22 -8.38 -3.28
C SER A 95 -12.39 -7.10 -3.30
N THR A 96 -11.96 -6.61 -4.48
CA THR A 96 -11.12 -5.39 -4.61
C THR A 96 -11.94 -4.25 -5.24
N ALA A 97 -11.29 -3.25 -5.87
CA ALA A 97 -11.95 -2.15 -6.57
C ALA A 97 -13.04 -2.62 -7.57
N MET A 98 -12.92 -3.84 -8.09
CA MET A 98 -13.92 -4.48 -8.95
C MET A 98 -15.31 -4.63 -8.30
N GLY A 99 -15.38 -4.77 -6.98
CA GLY A 99 -16.64 -4.81 -6.23
C GLY A 99 -17.43 -3.51 -6.31
N PHE A 100 -16.77 -2.37 -6.54
CA PHE A 100 -17.44 -1.09 -6.80
C PHE A 100 -17.64 -0.85 -8.30
N ILE A 101 -16.63 -1.18 -9.11
CA ILE A 101 -16.64 -0.93 -10.55
C ILE A 101 -17.77 -1.71 -11.24
N VAL A 102 -17.94 -3.00 -10.95
CA VAL A 102 -18.92 -3.83 -11.66
C VAL A 102 -20.38 -3.41 -11.39
N PRO A 103 -20.81 -3.17 -10.14
CA PRO A 103 -22.16 -2.67 -9.87
C PRO A 103 -22.39 -1.27 -10.42
N ALA A 104 -21.37 -0.39 -10.42
CA ALA A 104 -21.47 0.94 -11.04
C ALA A 104 -21.66 0.83 -12.56
N SER A 105 -20.86 -0.01 -13.23
CA SER A 105 -20.98 -0.26 -14.68
C SER A 105 -22.32 -0.90 -15.07
N LYS A 106 -22.92 -1.69 -14.17
CA LYS A 106 -24.24 -2.30 -14.35
C LYS A 106 -25.40 -1.35 -13.95
N GLY A 107 -25.11 -0.15 -13.45
CA GLY A 107 -26.13 0.79 -12.96
C GLY A 107 -26.82 0.35 -11.66
N LEU A 108 -26.28 -0.66 -10.96
CA LEU A 108 -26.79 -1.14 -9.68
C LEU A 108 -26.31 -0.28 -8.51
N LEU A 109 -25.22 0.46 -8.70
CA LEU A 109 -24.64 1.30 -7.68
C LEU A 109 -25.15 2.75 -7.81
N LYS A 110 -25.98 3.17 -6.84
CA LYS A 110 -26.67 4.47 -6.88
C LYS A 110 -25.87 5.63 -6.27
N PHE A 111 -25.05 5.36 -5.25
CA PHE A 111 -24.23 6.37 -4.59
C PHE A 111 -22.98 5.74 -3.98
N ILE A 112 -21.84 6.43 -4.10
CA ILE A 112 -20.60 6.13 -3.38
C ILE A 112 -20.38 7.28 -2.42
N ILE A 113 -20.20 6.97 -1.14
CA ILE A 113 -19.74 7.96 -0.16
C ILE A 113 -18.23 8.10 -0.37
N CYS A 114 -17.83 9.18 -1.03
CA CYS A 114 -16.43 9.52 -1.27
C CYS A 114 -16.30 11.04 -1.16
N ASN A 115 -15.15 11.51 -0.69
CA ASN A 115 -14.83 12.93 -0.73
C ASN A 115 -14.58 13.34 -2.19
N SER A 116 -15.35 14.29 -2.72
CA SER A 116 -15.24 14.74 -4.13
C SER A 116 -13.86 15.31 -4.46
N ASP A 117 -13.17 15.82 -3.46
CA ASP A 117 -11.84 16.42 -3.61
C ASP A 117 -10.74 15.36 -3.64
N CYS A 118 -11.04 14.11 -3.25
CA CYS A 118 -10.09 13.01 -3.28
C CYS A 118 -10.21 12.24 -4.60
N LYS A 119 -9.12 12.23 -5.37
CA LYS A 119 -9.02 11.40 -6.58
C LYS A 119 -8.52 10.00 -6.19
N PRO A 120 -9.31 8.94 -6.40
CA PRO A 120 -8.84 7.60 -6.12
C PRO A 120 -7.73 7.25 -7.12
N SER A 121 -6.51 7.03 -6.62
CA SER A 121 -5.44 6.46 -7.43
C SER A 121 -5.71 4.97 -7.57
N VAL A 122 -6.00 4.53 -8.79
CA VAL A 122 -6.19 3.11 -9.09
C VAL A 122 -5.39 2.76 -10.34
N ILE A 123 -4.58 1.72 -10.25
CA ILE A 123 -3.61 1.34 -11.28
C ILE A 123 -3.90 -0.09 -11.74
N PRO A 124 -3.96 -0.33 -13.05
CA PRO A 124 -4.04 -1.69 -13.62
C PRO A 124 -2.88 -2.59 -13.19
N VAL A 125 -3.20 -3.85 -12.89
CA VAL A 125 -2.21 -4.84 -12.41
C VAL A 125 -1.05 -5.08 -13.38
N ASP A 126 -1.26 -4.95 -14.69
CA ASP A 126 -0.24 -5.06 -15.74
C ASP A 126 0.86 -3.99 -15.60
N ILE A 127 0.45 -2.77 -15.24
CA ILE A 127 1.40 -1.67 -14.98
C ILE A 127 2.15 -1.93 -13.67
N ILE A 128 1.44 -2.40 -12.63
CA ILE A 128 2.05 -2.69 -11.33
C ILE A 128 3.11 -3.78 -11.44
N ILE A 129 2.83 -4.88 -12.15
CA ILE A 129 3.78 -5.97 -12.35
C ILE A 129 5.02 -5.47 -13.10
N SER A 130 4.81 -4.70 -14.16
CA SER A 130 5.91 -4.12 -14.94
C SER A 130 6.79 -3.19 -14.07
N ALA A 131 6.17 -2.34 -13.27
CA ALA A 131 6.86 -1.46 -12.33
C ALA A 131 7.59 -2.23 -11.21
N LEU A 132 7.00 -3.32 -10.72
CA LEU A 132 7.61 -4.18 -9.70
C LEU A 132 8.88 -4.86 -10.23
N ILE A 133 8.84 -5.38 -11.46
CA ILE A 133 10.01 -5.99 -12.12
C ILE A 133 11.10 -4.94 -12.34
N ALA A 134 10.73 -3.74 -12.82
CA ALA A 134 11.67 -2.63 -13.00
C ALA A 134 12.31 -2.22 -11.65
N SER A 135 11.52 -2.16 -10.57
CA SER A 135 12.00 -1.83 -9.23
C SER A 135 13.00 -2.87 -8.72
N LYS A 136 12.75 -4.16 -8.97
CA LYS A 136 13.68 -5.24 -8.60
C LYS A 136 15.02 -5.12 -9.33
N TRP A 137 14.98 -4.76 -10.62
CA TRP A 137 16.18 -4.51 -11.42
C TRP A 137 16.96 -3.30 -10.90
N ASP A 138 16.27 -2.22 -10.52
CA ASP A 138 16.92 -1.02 -9.97
C ASP A 138 17.61 -1.31 -8.63
N VAL A 139 16.93 -2.01 -7.72
CA VAL A 139 17.51 -2.46 -6.44
C VAL A 139 18.74 -3.36 -6.64
N PHE A 140 18.70 -4.23 -7.65
CA PHE A 140 19.83 -5.09 -7.97
C PHE A 140 21.06 -4.30 -8.44
N ASN A 141 20.86 -3.25 -9.25
CA ASN A 141 21.94 -2.44 -9.81
C ASN A 141 22.48 -1.37 -8.85
N GLN A 142 21.82 -1.14 -7.71
CA GLN A 142 22.23 -0.15 -6.72
C GLN A 142 22.58 -0.78 -5.36
N PRO A 143 23.60 -1.67 -5.30
CA PRO A 143 23.91 -2.40 -4.07
C PRO A 143 24.43 -1.55 -2.92
N GLN A 144 24.78 -0.28 -3.21
CA GLN A 144 25.26 0.74 -2.28
C GLN A 144 24.14 1.31 -1.38
N ARG A 145 22.87 1.11 -1.74
CA ARG A 145 21.69 1.65 -1.07
C ARG A 145 21.11 0.64 -0.08
N ARG A 146 21.70 0.57 1.12
CA ARG A 146 21.30 -0.31 2.23
C ARG A 146 20.98 0.50 3.50
N GLY A 147 20.21 -0.10 4.42
CA GLY A 147 19.78 0.54 5.67
C GLY A 147 18.91 1.78 5.46
N ASP A 148 19.30 2.93 6.01
CA ASP A 148 18.57 4.19 5.86
C ASP A 148 18.40 4.67 4.40
N LYS A 149 19.12 4.06 3.46
CA LYS A 149 19.04 4.36 2.02
C LYS A 149 18.29 3.29 1.20
N ILE A 150 17.55 2.37 1.83
CA ILE A 150 16.73 1.38 1.10
C ILE A 150 15.86 2.07 0.05
N ASN A 151 15.87 1.54 -1.18
CA ASN A 151 15.06 2.07 -2.27
C ASN A 151 13.57 1.85 -1.96
N LEU A 152 12.84 2.97 -1.94
CA LEU A 152 11.39 3.03 -1.79
C LEU A 152 10.80 3.46 -3.12
N HIS A 153 10.04 2.58 -3.76
CA HIS A 153 9.37 2.87 -5.01
C HIS A 153 7.87 3.06 -4.80
N LEU A 154 7.38 4.25 -5.13
CA LEU A 154 5.97 4.59 -5.06
C LEU A 154 5.29 4.38 -6.42
N CYS A 155 4.30 3.49 -6.48
CA CYS A 155 3.49 3.30 -7.69
C CYS A 155 2.11 3.93 -7.46
N ILE A 156 2.00 5.22 -7.78
CA ILE A 156 0.77 6.02 -7.77
C ILE A 156 0.50 6.63 -9.14
N ASP A 157 -0.77 6.86 -9.47
CA ASP A 157 -1.11 7.64 -10.66
C ASP A 157 -0.81 9.13 -10.41
N LYS A 158 0.11 9.70 -11.19
CA LYS A 158 0.51 11.13 -11.10
C LYS A 158 -0.65 12.10 -11.35
N ARG A 159 -1.74 11.66 -11.97
CA ARG A 159 -2.95 12.48 -12.21
C ARG A 159 -3.86 12.57 -10.99
N SER A 160 -3.61 11.74 -9.98
CA SER A 160 -4.37 11.64 -8.76
C SER A 160 -3.63 12.36 -7.63
N ALA A 161 -4.22 13.43 -7.09
CA ALA A 161 -3.82 13.94 -5.79
C ALA A 161 -4.23 12.88 -4.75
N PHE A 162 -3.31 11.95 -4.48
CA PHE A 162 -3.59 10.80 -3.64
C PHE A 162 -3.67 11.25 -2.17
N ASP A 163 -4.90 11.37 -1.64
CA ASP A 163 -5.17 11.49 -0.20
C ASP A 163 -5.63 10.12 0.31
N VAL A 164 -4.88 9.57 1.26
CA VAL A 164 -5.17 8.27 1.90
C VAL A 164 -6.54 8.29 2.59
N ARG A 165 -7.04 9.48 2.98
CA ARG A 165 -8.28 9.66 3.76
C ARG A 165 -9.57 9.68 2.94
N GLY A 166 -9.49 9.77 1.62
CA GLY A 166 -10.70 9.81 0.78
C GLY A 166 -11.23 8.44 0.37
N PHE A 167 -10.54 7.36 0.75
CA PHE A 167 -11.06 6.01 0.55
C PHE A 167 -12.02 5.62 1.69
N PRO A 168 -13.11 4.87 1.40
CA PRO A 168 -14.11 4.47 2.39
C PRO A 168 -13.57 3.57 3.52
N PHE A 169 -12.29 3.21 3.49
CA PHE A 169 -11.62 2.37 4.50
C PHE A 169 -10.99 3.17 5.65
N THR A 170 -10.81 4.49 5.51
CA THR A 170 -10.29 5.37 6.57
C THR A 170 -11.44 6.14 7.21
N ARG A 171 -12.14 5.41 8.09
CA ARG A 171 -13.03 5.79 9.21
C ARG A 171 -13.93 7.04 9.14
N ASN A 172 -15.15 6.86 9.66
CA ASN A 172 -15.65 7.78 10.70
C ASN A 172 -14.88 7.56 11.99
#